data_AF-A0A1W9R0R8-F1
#
_entry.id   AF-A0A1W9R0R8-F1
#
_cell.length_a   1.000
_cell.length_b   1.000
_cell.length_c   1.000
_cell.angle_alpha   90.00
_cell.angle_beta   90.00
_cell.angle_gamma   90.00
#
_symmetry.space_group_name_H-M   'P 1'
#
loop_
_entity.id
_entity.type
_entity.pdbx_description
1 polymer ?
#
loop_
_entity_poly.entity_id
_entity_poly.type
_entity_poly.pdbx_seq_one_letter_code
_entity_poly.pdbx_strand_id
1 'polypeptide(L)'
;GNTARAEGLAAVSLMKDSQALGMYSFAVGKGAIASGAGSFAIGFMNRAIAGSSYLFGEFLETNAGGNVTIGFGDGLDYLKNNKPYSLMVGFKSDIPTFFVGPSSGAGTTGKIGIGTSDPVAKVQIKDGDIFIEDIDRGIVMKSPDGNCWRGTVDNNGSLQFVQVNCDDLTTGTEEQDAGAKPQVKIYPNPAGNQVFVSIHHELTGALLEISDINGKLMYSEELANPESYVDLSTYTSGMYVFKLMDSNGDIIESIKIIIICQYLGYHLLFPASVTCWSNPSGYCKKHKNET
;
A
#
# COMPACT_ATOMS: atom_id res chain seq x y z
N GLY A 1 -24.82 -14.33 -20.67
CA GLY A 1 -24.58 -14.06 -22.10
C GLY A 1 -25.28 -15.12 -22.92
N ASN A 2 -25.14 -15.12 -24.24
CA ASN A 2 -25.57 -16.26 -25.06
C ASN A 2 -24.91 -17.53 -24.46
N THR A 3 -25.70 -18.57 -24.15
CA THR A 3 -25.30 -19.88 -23.57
C THR A 3 -24.74 -19.96 -22.14
N ALA A 4 -24.81 -18.91 -21.31
CA ALA A 4 -24.41 -19.03 -19.89
C ALA A 4 -25.35 -19.95 -19.09
N ARG A 5 -24.79 -20.83 -18.25
CA ARG A 5 -25.55 -21.78 -17.41
C ARG A 5 -25.16 -21.63 -15.94
N ALA A 6 -26.13 -21.32 -15.08
CA ALA A 6 -25.98 -21.40 -13.64
C ALA A 6 -26.95 -22.47 -13.10
N GLU A 7 -26.43 -23.65 -12.79
CA GLU A 7 -27.23 -24.83 -12.42
C GLU A 7 -27.05 -25.24 -10.97
N GLY A 8 -25.93 -24.84 -10.35
CA GLY A 8 -25.73 -25.06 -8.92
C GLY A 8 -26.64 -24.18 -8.06
N LEU A 9 -27.00 -24.67 -6.87
CA LEU A 9 -27.71 -23.86 -5.87
C LEU A 9 -26.92 -22.59 -5.57
N ALA A 10 -27.55 -21.42 -5.68
CA ALA A 10 -26.90 -20.11 -5.46
C ALA A 10 -25.65 -19.87 -6.34
N ALA A 11 -25.63 -20.42 -7.55
CA ALA A 11 -24.54 -20.23 -8.50
C ALA A 11 -24.70 -18.94 -9.34
N VAL A 12 -23.58 -18.42 -9.83
CA VAL A 12 -23.54 -17.24 -10.72
C VAL A 12 -22.72 -17.57 -11.97
N SER A 13 -23.30 -17.33 -13.15
CA SER A 13 -22.63 -17.52 -14.44
C SER A 13 -22.78 -16.30 -15.36
N LEU A 14 -21.67 -15.71 -15.80
CA LEU A 14 -21.67 -14.51 -16.66
C LEU A 14 -20.83 -14.69 -17.93
N MET A 15 -21.17 -13.98 -19.00
CA MET A 15 -20.58 -14.03 -20.36
C MET A 15 -20.97 -15.26 -21.21
N LYS A 16 -20.27 -15.55 -22.30
CA LYS A 16 -20.64 -16.58 -23.29
C LYS A 16 -20.09 -17.96 -22.88
N ASP A 17 -20.87 -19.02 -23.01
CA ASP A 17 -20.44 -20.41 -22.74
C ASP A 17 -19.93 -20.67 -21.30
N SER A 18 -20.17 -19.75 -20.36
CA SER A 18 -19.80 -19.99 -18.95
C SER A 18 -20.77 -20.95 -18.27
N GLN A 19 -20.26 -21.73 -17.33
CA GLN A 19 -21.01 -22.78 -16.64
C GLN A 19 -20.67 -22.81 -15.15
N ALA A 20 -21.59 -22.37 -14.31
CA ALA A 20 -21.52 -22.50 -12.86
C ALA A 20 -22.41 -23.67 -12.41
N LEU A 21 -21.81 -24.86 -12.30
CA LEU A 21 -22.51 -26.14 -12.05
C LEU A 21 -22.48 -26.56 -10.58
N GLY A 22 -21.47 -26.13 -9.82
CA GLY A 22 -21.35 -26.46 -8.39
C GLY A 22 -22.27 -25.62 -7.50
N MET A 23 -22.68 -26.16 -6.35
CA MET A 23 -23.37 -25.34 -5.32
C MET A 23 -22.48 -24.17 -4.89
N TYR A 24 -23.03 -22.96 -4.79
CA TYR A 24 -22.31 -21.73 -4.47
C TYR A 24 -21.17 -21.40 -5.42
N SER A 25 -21.20 -21.92 -6.65
CA SER A 25 -20.14 -21.70 -7.63
C SER A 25 -20.27 -20.36 -8.37
N PHE A 26 -19.15 -19.86 -8.87
CA PHE A 26 -19.07 -18.59 -9.55
C PHE A 26 -18.21 -18.72 -10.82
N ALA A 27 -18.80 -18.55 -12.00
CA ALA A 27 -18.13 -18.66 -13.29
C ALA A 27 -18.31 -17.38 -14.12
N VAL A 28 -17.21 -16.70 -14.44
CA VAL A 28 -17.24 -15.44 -15.18
C VAL A 28 -16.18 -15.43 -16.27
N GLY A 29 -16.59 -15.17 -17.51
CA GLY A 29 -15.67 -15.17 -18.65
C GLY A 29 -16.05 -16.21 -19.70
N LYS A 30 -15.51 -16.07 -20.91
CA LYS A 30 -15.92 -16.93 -22.02
C LYS A 30 -15.40 -18.35 -21.81
N GLY A 31 -16.32 -19.33 -21.76
CA GLY A 31 -15.98 -20.75 -21.56
C GLY A 31 -15.48 -21.10 -20.15
N ALA A 32 -15.65 -20.21 -19.16
CA ALA A 32 -15.29 -20.52 -17.78
C ALA A 32 -16.27 -21.53 -17.16
N ILE A 33 -15.74 -22.58 -16.54
CA ILE A 33 -16.49 -23.68 -15.92
C ILE A 33 -16.13 -23.76 -14.44
N ALA A 34 -17.13 -23.66 -13.56
CA ALA A 34 -17.03 -23.85 -12.12
C ALA A 34 -17.94 -25.01 -11.69
N SER A 35 -17.38 -26.22 -11.61
CA SER A 35 -18.13 -27.46 -11.31
C SER A 35 -18.05 -27.88 -9.84
N GLY A 36 -16.98 -27.50 -9.14
CA GLY A 36 -16.84 -27.82 -7.72
C GLY A 36 -17.79 -27.01 -6.83
N ALA A 37 -18.21 -27.58 -5.71
CA ALA A 37 -18.94 -26.82 -4.68
C ALA A 37 -18.07 -25.67 -4.14
N GLY A 38 -18.59 -24.44 -4.14
CA GLY A 38 -17.86 -23.23 -3.76
C GLY A 38 -16.69 -22.89 -4.69
N SER A 39 -16.64 -23.47 -5.90
CA SER A 39 -15.59 -23.19 -6.86
C SER A 39 -15.79 -21.81 -7.52
N PHE A 40 -14.68 -21.17 -7.85
CA PHE A 40 -14.65 -19.84 -8.44
C PHE A 40 -13.74 -19.85 -9.67
N ALA A 41 -14.25 -19.47 -10.83
CA ALA A 41 -13.49 -19.40 -12.07
C ALA A 41 -13.74 -18.07 -12.77
N ILE A 42 -12.69 -17.26 -12.93
CA ILE A 42 -12.73 -16.00 -13.67
C ILE A 42 -11.70 -15.93 -14.79
N GLY A 43 -12.16 -15.58 -16.00
CA GLY A 43 -11.35 -15.38 -17.20
C GLY A 43 -11.71 -16.35 -18.34
N PHE A 44 -10.76 -16.66 -19.22
CA PHE A 44 -11.04 -17.39 -20.46
C PHE A 44 -10.75 -18.89 -20.32
N MET A 45 -11.72 -19.73 -20.67
CA MET A 45 -11.55 -21.19 -20.74
C MET A 45 -10.96 -21.81 -19.46
N ASN A 46 -11.37 -21.35 -18.27
CA ASN A 46 -10.95 -21.95 -17.00
C ASN A 46 -11.86 -23.12 -16.59
N ARG A 47 -11.33 -24.10 -15.85
CA ARG A 47 -12.05 -25.30 -15.40
C ARG A 47 -11.80 -25.58 -13.92
N ALA A 48 -12.64 -25.02 -13.06
CA ALA A 48 -12.61 -25.24 -11.61
C ALA A 48 -13.44 -26.49 -11.26
N ILE A 49 -12.83 -27.67 -11.31
CA ILE A 49 -13.55 -28.95 -11.25
C ILE A 49 -13.80 -29.38 -9.80
N ALA A 50 -12.80 -29.23 -8.93
CA ALA A 50 -12.89 -29.66 -7.54
C ALA A 50 -13.52 -28.61 -6.61
N GLY A 51 -14.02 -29.04 -5.44
CA GLY A 51 -14.63 -28.14 -4.46
C GLY A 51 -13.64 -27.13 -3.87
N SER A 52 -14.10 -25.93 -3.57
CA SER A 52 -13.29 -24.83 -3.01
C SER A 52 -12.00 -24.55 -3.80
N SER A 53 -12.07 -24.63 -5.14
CA SER A 53 -10.96 -24.26 -6.02
C SER A 53 -11.19 -22.87 -6.64
N TYR A 54 -10.14 -22.05 -6.69
CA TYR A 54 -10.21 -20.67 -7.18
C TYR A 54 -9.25 -20.45 -8.34
N LEU A 55 -9.78 -20.07 -9.51
CA LEU A 55 -9.04 -19.88 -10.75
C LEU A 55 -9.12 -18.42 -11.22
N PHE A 56 -7.96 -17.81 -11.47
CA PHE A 56 -7.84 -16.44 -11.97
C PHE A 56 -6.90 -16.36 -13.18
N GLY A 57 -7.46 -16.18 -14.37
CA GLY A 57 -6.70 -15.98 -15.61
C GLY A 57 -7.24 -16.79 -16.80
N GLU A 58 -6.40 -17.47 -17.58
CA GLU A 58 -6.85 -18.18 -18.79
C GLU A 58 -6.28 -19.59 -18.91
N PHE A 59 -7.06 -20.53 -19.44
CA PHE A 59 -6.66 -21.94 -19.60
C PHE A 59 -6.09 -22.55 -18.31
N LEU A 60 -6.79 -22.38 -17.19
CA LEU A 60 -6.43 -22.95 -15.90
C LEU A 60 -7.35 -24.12 -15.54
N GLU A 61 -6.83 -25.17 -14.93
CA GLU A 61 -7.62 -26.32 -14.48
C GLU A 61 -7.24 -26.76 -13.08
N THR A 62 -8.23 -27.05 -12.24
CA THR A 62 -8.03 -27.59 -10.88
C THR A 62 -8.80 -28.89 -10.71
N ASN A 63 -8.08 -29.98 -10.40
CA ASN A 63 -8.68 -31.30 -10.12
C ASN A 63 -8.62 -31.70 -8.64
N ALA A 64 -8.01 -30.89 -7.78
CA ALA A 64 -7.94 -31.10 -6.34
C ALA A 64 -8.61 -29.96 -5.57
N GLY A 65 -9.17 -30.25 -4.40
CA GLY A 65 -9.94 -29.27 -3.63
C GLY A 65 -9.08 -28.31 -2.80
N GLY A 66 -9.65 -27.14 -2.48
CA GLY A 66 -9.03 -26.15 -1.59
C GLY A 66 -7.82 -25.44 -2.19
N ASN A 67 -7.70 -25.38 -3.51
CA ASN A 67 -6.53 -24.80 -4.18
C ASN A 67 -6.83 -23.45 -4.84
N VAL A 68 -5.75 -22.74 -5.16
CA VAL A 68 -5.78 -21.49 -5.90
C VAL A 68 -4.82 -21.64 -7.08
N THR A 69 -5.24 -21.23 -8.27
CA THR A 69 -4.38 -21.17 -9.45
C THR A 69 -4.53 -19.83 -10.13
N ILE A 70 -3.39 -19.20 -10.43
CA ILE A 70 -3.33 -17.87 -11.03
C ILE A 70 -2.41 -17.89 -12.24
N GLY A 71 -2.85 -17.24 -13.32
CA GLY A 71 -2.03 -16.96 -14.48
C GLY A 71 -2.63 -17.50 -15.77
N PHE A 72 -1.79 -17.97 -16.69
CA PHE A 72 -2.20 -18.29 -18.05
C PHE A 72 -1.61 -19.64 -18.46
N GLY A 73 -2.44 -20.57 -18.91
CA GLY A 73 -1.99 -21.74 -19.65
C GLY A 73 -1.32 -21.34 -20.97
N ASP A 74 -0.72 -22.29 -21.68
CA ASP A 74 -0.07 -22.00 -22.98
C ASP A 74 -1.06 -21.87 -24.15
N GLY A 75 -2.35 -22.17 -23.91
CA GLY A 75 -3.46 -22.07 -24.86
C GLY A 75 -3.78 -23.37 -25.60
N LEU A 76 -2.86 -24.33 -25.63
CA LEU A 76 -3.12 -25.72 -26.05
C LEU A 76 -3.42 -26.60 -24.83
N ASP A 77 -2.64 -26.40 -23.78
CA ASP A 77 -2.71 -27.08 -22.51
C ASP A 77 -3.06 -26.10 -21.37
N TYR A 78 -3.68 -26.68 -20.36
CA TYR A 78 -4.08 -25.97 -19.16
C TYR A 78 -2.94 -25.96 -18.15
N LEU A 79 -2.74 -24.85 -17.45
CA LEU A 79 -1.98 -24.87 -16.20
C LEU A 79 -2.79 -25.64 -15.16
N LYS A 80 -2.30 -26.82 -14.79
CA LYS A 80 -3.05 -27.77 -13.94
C LYS A 80 -2.57 -27.73 -12.49
N ASN A 81 -3.51 -27.44 -11.59
CA ASN A 81 -3.30 -27.62 -10.16
C ASN A 81 -4.07 -28.84 -9.63
N ASN A 82 -3.34 -29.93 -9.50
CA ASN A 82 -3.84 -31.21 -9.00
C ASN A 82 -3.37 -31.50 -7.56
N LYS A 83 -2.86 -30.50 -6.84
CA LYS A 83 -2.39 -30.64 -5.46
C LYS A 83 -3.41 -30.00 -4.51
N PRO A 84 -4.01 -30.74 -3.56
CA PRO A 84 -5.01 -30.19 -2.65
C PRO A 84 -4.38 -29.15 -1.73
N TYR A 85 -5.16 -28.14 -1.32
CA TYR A 85 -4.73 -27.11 -0.37
C TYR A 85 -3.42 -26.41 -0.79
N SER A 86 -3.32 -26.02 -2.06
CA SER A 86 -2.10 -25.45 -2.63
C SER A 86 -2.37 -24.21 -3.49
N LEU A 87 -1.33 -23.39 -3.68
CA LEU A 87 -1.31 -22.30 -4.66
C LEU A 87 -0.36 -22.67 -5.81
N MET A 88 -0.80 -22.42 -7.04
CA MET A 88 0.05 -22.46 -8.24
C MET A 88 -0.05 -21.16 -9.01
N VAL A 89 1.12 -20.64 -9.42
CA VAL A 89 1.21 -19.48 -10.31
C VAL A 89 2.11 -19.85 -11.49
N GLY A 90 1.62 -19.57 -12.70
CA GLY A 90 2.35 -19.86 -13.94
C GLY A 90 1.77 -19.10 -15.12
N PHE A 91 2.60 -18.77 -16.09
CA PHE A 91 2.20 -17.99 -17.26
C PHE A 91 2.73 -18.65 -18.53
N LYS A 92 1.84 -18.85 -19.50
CA LYS A 92 2.11 -19.50 -20.78
C LYS A 92 2.78 -20.88 -20.63
N SER A 93 2.28 -21.69 -19.70
CA SER A 93 2.80 -23.02 -19.43
C SER A 93 1.72 -23.92 -18.83
N ASP A 94 1.86 -25.22 -19.00
CA ASP A 94 1.05 -26.25 -18.35
C ASP A 94 1.57 -26.65 -16.95
N ILE A 95 2.78 -26.20 -16.60
CA ILE A 95 3.44 -26.41 -15.30
C ILE A 95 3.58 -25.09 -14.52
N PRO A 96 3.42 -25.12 -13.19
CA PRO A 96 3.57 -23.91 -12.38
C PRO A 96 5.04 -23.49 -12.28
N THR A 97 5.28 -22.18 -12.39
CA THR A 97 6.58 -21.61 -12.04
C THR A 97 6.71 -21.49 -10.53
N PHE A 98 5.67 -21.04 -9.84
CA PHE A 98 5.66 -20.85 -8.39
C PHE A 98 4.57 -21.70 -7.74
N PHE A 99 4.94 -22.44 -6.70
CA PHE A 99 4.07 -23.34 -5.97
C PHE A 99 4.17 -23.07 -4.47
N VAL A 100 3.03 -23.09 -3.78
CA VAL A 100 2.95 -23.15 -2.32
C VAL A 100 2.13 -24.37 -1.94
N GLY A 101 2.75 -25.31 -1.23
CA GLY A 101 2.11 -26.55 -0.80
C GLY A 101 1.37 -26.43 0.54
N PRO A 102 0.60 -27.46 0.91
CA PRO A 102 -0.06 -27.53 2.21
C PRO A 102 0.94 -27.58 3.37
N SER A 103 0.43 -27.28 4.57
CA SER A 103 1.11 -27.52 5.84
C SER A 103 0.40 -28.61 6.65
N SER A 104 1.00 -29.04 7.75
CA SER A 104 0.46 -30.09 8.62
C SER A 104 -0.53 -29.58 9.67
N GLY A 105 -1.02 -28.34 9.55
CA GLY A 105 -1.98 -27.73 10.46
C GLY A 105 -1.44 -26.56 11.27
N ALA A 106 -2.07 -26.28 12.41
CA ALA A 106 -1.83 -25.07 13.23
C ALA A 106 -0.35 -24.89 13.58
N GLY A 107 0.16 -23.66 13.41
CA GLY A 107 1.55 -23.32 13.70
C GLY A 107 2.58 -23.80 12.68
N THR A 108 2.15 -24.42 11.58
CA THR A 108 3.05 -24.89 10.51
C THR A 108 2.78 -24.18 9.20
N THR A 109 3.82 -23.96 8.41
CA THR A 109 3.73 -23.34 7.09
C THR A 109 4.05 -24.34 5.97
N GLY A 110 3.48 -24.11 4.79
CA GLY A 110 3.76 -24.91 3.59
C GLY A 110 5.19 -24.77 3.10
N LYS A 111 5.52 -25.51 2.05
CA LYS A 111 6.79 -25.38 1.32
C LYS A 111 6.57 -24.60 0.03
N ILE A 112 7.59 -23.83 -0.38
CA ILE A 112 7.60 -23.08 -1.63
C ILE A 112 8.48 -23.81 -2.64
N GLY A 113 7.96 -24.01 -3.84
CA GLY A 113 8.69 -24.53 -4.98
C GLY A 113 8.74 -23.51 -6.13
N ILE A 114 9.92 -23.32 -6.70
CA ILE A 114 10.13 -22.58 -7.95
C ILE A 114 10.59 -23.60 -9.00
N GLY A 115 9.80 -23.77 -10.07
CA GLY A 115 9.99 -24.80 -11.08
C GLY A 115 9.59 -26.22 -10.62
N THR A 116 9.05 -26.39 -9.41
CA THR A 116 8.59 -27.68 -8.88
C THR A 116 7.32 -27.53 -8.06
N SER A 117 6.42 -28.51 -8.12
CA SER A 117 5.24 -28.64 -7.27
C SER A 117 5.40 -29.66 -6.13
N ASP A 118 6.60 -30.25 -6.00
CA ASP A 118 6.95 -31.21 -4.96
C ASP A 118 8.27 -30.81 -4.26
N PRO A 119 8.32 -29.65 -3.58
CA PRO A 119 9.53 -29.19 -2.92
C PRO A 119 9.93 -30.07 -1.72
N VAL A 120 11.22 -30.41 -1.64
CA VAL A 120 11.79 -31.20 -0.53
C VAL A 120 12.27 -30.32 0.63
N ALA A 121 12.69 -29.08 0.34
CA ALA A 121 13.10 -28.08 1.33
C ALA A 121 12.02 -27.00 1.55
N LYS A 122 12.23 -26.08 2.49
CA LYS A 122 11.26 -25.03 2.80
C LYS A 122 11.00 -24.10 1.62
N VAL A 123 12.08 -23.73 0.93
CA VAL A 123 12.10 -23.08 -0.38
C VAL A 123 13.02 -23.92 -1.25
N GLN A 124 12.57 -24.29 -2.45
CA GLN A 124 13.40 -25.03 -3.42
C GLN A 124 13.27 -24.39 -4.80
N ILE A 125 14.42 -24.18 -5.45
CA ILE A 125 14.53 -23.90 -6.88
C ILE A 125 14.96 -25.20 -7.56
N LYS A 126 14.18 -25.70 -8.52
CA LYS A 126 14.42 -27.00 -9.16
C LYS A 126 15.58 -26.93 -10.15
N ASP A 127 15.66 -25.84 -10.90
CA ASP A 127 16.62 -25.58 -11.98
C ASP A 127 16.94 -24.08 -12.08
N GLY A 128 18.04 -23.76 -12.75
CA GLY A 128 18.58 -22.40 -12.83
C GLY A 128 19.34 -21.96 -11.58
N ASP A 129 19.82 -20.72 -11.61
CA ASP A 129 20.62 -20.12 -10.55
C ASP A 129 19.83 -19.03 -9.80
N ILE A 130 20.24 -18.74 -8.56
CA ILE A 130 19.80 -17.56 -7.82
C ILE A 130 20.74 -16.41 -8.16
N PHE A 131 20.23 -15.35 -8.77
CA PHE A 131 20.99 -14.14 -9.05
C PHE A 131 20.65 -13.03 -8.04
N ILE A 132 21.65 -12.58 -7.27
CA ILE A 132 21.52 -11.50 -6.29
C ILE A 132 22.35 -10.32 -6.81
N GLU A 133 21.67 -9.25 -7.22
CA GLU A 133 22.29 -8.10 -7.89
C GLU A 133 22.85 -7.06 -6.90
N ASP A 134 22.18 -6.85 -5.77
CA ASP A 134 22.64 -5.95 -4.71
C ASP A 134 23.83 -6.58 -3.98
N ILE A 135 25.01 -5.96 -4.14
CA ILE A 135 26.29 -6.44 -3.57
C ILE A 135 26.29 -6.47 -2.04
N ASP A 136 25.43 -5.69 -1.38
CA ASP A 136 25.31 -5.66 0.07
C ASP A 136 24.33 -6.72 0.58
N ARG A 137 23.74 -7.52 -0.33
CA ARG A 137 22.76 -8.57 -0.02
C ARG A 137 23.33 -9.95 -0.30
N GLY A 138 22.70 -10.93 0.33
CA GLY A 138 23.14 -12.31 0.31
C GLY A 138 22.21 -13.18 1.13
N ILE A 139 22.70 -14.36 1.51
CA ILE A 139 21.92 -15.31 2.33
C ILE A 139 22.26 -15.07 3.79
N VAL A 140 21.24 -14.82 4.62
CA VAL A 140 21.43 -14.69 6.05
C VAL A 140 21.07 -15.99 6.76
N MET A 141 21.99 -16.49 7.58
CA MET A 141 21.84 -17.73 8.34
C MET A 141 22.08 -17.49 9.82
N LYS A 142 21.28 -18.13 10.67
CA LYS A 142 21.47 -18.09 12.12
C LYS A 142 22.36 -19.25 12.56
N SER A 143 23.45 -18.95 13.27
CA SER A 143 24.35 -19.95 13.86
C SER A 143 23.83 -20.46 15.21
N PRO A 144 24.35 -21.61 15.71
CA PRO A 144 23.88 -22.22 16.97
C PRO A 144 24.04 -21.34 18.23
N ASP A 145 24.94 -20.37 18.20
CA ASP A 145 25.14 -19.37 19.26
C ASP A 145 24.08 -18.24 19.23
N GLY A 146 23.19 -18.24 18.25
CA GLY A 146 22.12 -17.27 18.08
C GLY A 146 22.47 -16.08 17.20
N ASN A 147 23.71 -15.96 16.70
CA ASN A 147 24.13 -14.87 15.82
C ASN A 147 23.61 -15.06 14.39
N CYS A 148 23.31 -13.95 13.70
CA CYS A 148 22.98 -13.96 12.27
C CYS A 148 24.22 -13.62 11.45
N TRP A 149 24.41 -14.33 10.33
CA TRP A 149 25.55 -14.17 9.43
C TRP A 149 25.04 -14.00 8.01
N ARG A 150 25.44 -12.90 7.36
CA ARG A 150 25.20 -12.69 5.93
C ARG A 150 26.38 -13.25 5.14
N GLY A 151 26.11 -14.22 4.28
CA GLY A 151 27.04 -14.72 3.28
C GLY A 151 26.96 -13.88 2.01
N THR A 152 28.05 -13.21 1.66
CA THR A 152 28.26 -12.51 0.38
C THR A 152 29.47 -13.11 -0.34
N VAL A 153 29.76 -12.63 -1.55
CA VAL A 153 30.91 -13.07 -2.36
C VAL A 153 31.85 -11.88 -2.57
N ASP A 154 33.15 -12.09 -2.37
CA ASP A 154 34.17 -11.07 -2.63
C ASP A 154 34.61 -11.03 -4.11
N ASN A 155 35.49 -10.08 -4.45
CA ASN A 155 36.01 -9.90 -5.82
C ASN A 155 36.86 -11.09 -6.33
N ASN A 156 37.21 -12.04 -5.46
CA ASN A 156 37.91 -13.27 -5.81
C ASN A 156 36.96 -14.47 -5.94
N GLY A 157 35.65 -14.28 -5.77
CA GLY A 157 34.66 -15.34 -5.83
C GLY A 157 34.57 -16.17 -4.54
N SER A 158 35.21 -15.73 -3.46
CA SER A 158 35.16 -16.45 -2.18
C SER A 158 33.95 -15.99 -1.36
N LEU A 159 33.29 -16.95 -0.71
CA LEU A 159 32.20 -16.65 0.21
C LEU A 159 32.76 -16.02 1.50
N GLN A 160 32.22 -14.87 1.86
CA GLN A 160 32.54 -14.15 3.09
C GLN A 160 31.30 -14.08 3.98
N PHE A 161 31.48 -14.31 5.27
CA PHE A 161 30.40 -14.21 6.25
C PHE A 161 30.67 -13.04 7.19
N VAL A 162 29.73 -12.11 7.23
CA VAL A 162 29.75 -10.98 8.16
C VAL A 162 28.59 -11.13 9.13
N GLN A 163 28.86 -10.95 10.42
CA GLN A 163 27.82 -10.94 11.43
C GLN A 163 26.91 -9.73 11.20
N VAL A 164 25.60 -9.98 11.19
CA VAL A 164 24.57 -8.95 11.06
C VAL A 164 23.62 -9.03 12.24
N ASN A 165 23.00 -7.91 12.60
CA ASN A 165 21.90 -7.94 13.55
C ASN A 165 20.68 -8.63 12.89
N CYS A 166 20.08 -9.58 13.60
CA CYS A 166 18.91 -10.31 13.10
C CYS A 166 17.68 -9.40 12.97
N ASP A 167 17.59 -8.36 13.79
CA ASP A 167 16.44 -7.45 13.82
C ASP A 167 16.44 -6.48 12.64
N ASP A 168 17.62 -6.18 12.06
CA ASP A 168 17.79 -5.30 10.90
C ASP A 168 17.36 -5.97 9.56
N LEU A 169 16.91 -7.22 9.60
CA LEU A 169 16.50 -7.98 8.42
C LEU A 169 15.05 -7.72 8.01
N THR A 170 14.29 -6.95 8.79
CA THR A 170 12.91 -6.64 8.46
C THR A 170 12.86 -5.72 7.23
N THR A 171 12.38 -6.23 6.11
CA THR A 171 12.11 -5.45 4.89
C THR A 171 10.76 -4.71 4.96
N GLY A 172 10.23 -4.51 6.16
CA GLY A 172 9.18 -3.52 6.37
C GLY A 172 9.83 -2.16 6.29
N THR A 173 9.41 -1.35 5.33
CA THR A 173 9.63 0.10 5.39
C THR A 173 8.95 0.62 6.65
N GLU A 174 9.67 0.68 7.77
CA GLU A 174 9.76 2.00 8.37
C GLU A 174 10.68 2.78 7.44
N GLU A 175 10.14 3.76 6.74
CA GLU A 175 10.94 4.77 6.07
C GLU A 175 11.80 5.45 7.13
N GLN A 176 12.97 4.87 7.45
CA GLN A 176 14.12 5.67 7.83
C GLN A 176 14.64 6.29 6.54
N ASP A 177 13.98 7.38 6.18
CA ASP A 177 14.52 8.37 5.26
C ASP A 177 15.94 8.70 5.73
N ALA A 178 16.93 8.34 4.92
CA ALA A 178 18.31 8.80 5.03
C ALA A 178 18.38 10.29 4.63
N GLY A 179 17.65 11.10 5.40
CA GLY A 179 17.28 12.47 5.12
C GLY A 179 16.03 12.94 5.88
N ALA A 180 15.64 12.28 6.99
CA ALA A 180 14.51 12.68 7.81
C ALA A 180 14.72 14.14 8.27
N LYS A 181 14.07 15.06 7.56
CA LYS A 181 13.94 16.44 8.01
C LYS A 181 13.37 16.36 9.43
N PRO A 182 13.98 17.03 10.42
CA PRO A 182 13.44 17.07 11.76
C PRO A 182 11.96 17.47 11.67
N GLN A 183 11.07 16.68 12.30
CA GLN A 183 9.63 16.85 12.11
C GLN A 183 9.20 18.23 12.58
N VAL A 184 8.77 19.07 11.64
CA VAL A 184 8.14 20.38 11.89
C VAL A 184 6.66 20.27 11.54
N LYS A 185 5.77 20.63 12.46
CA LYS A 185 4.32 20.67 12.25
C LYS A 185 3.80 22.05 12.60
N ILE A 186 3.12 22.70 11.64
CA ILE A 186 2.49 24.01 11.81
C ILE A 186 1.00 23.87 11.56
N TYR A 187 0.17 24.13 12.57
CA TYR A 187 -1.26 23.80 12.55
C TYR A 187 -2.10 24.74 13.44
N PRO A 188 -3.41 24.92 13.19
CA PRO A 188 -4.16 24.38 12.08
C PRO A 188 -3.92 25.17 10.78
N ASN A 189 -4.13 24.51 9.64
CA ASN A 189 -4.24 25.17 8.34
C ASN A 189 -5.57 24.70 7.69
N PRO A 190 -6.56 25.58 7.45
CA PRO A 190 -6.55 27.03 7.69
C PRO A 190 -6.47 27.44 9.17
N ALA A 191 -5.74 28.52 9.46
CA ALA A 191 -5.55 29.10 10.78
C ALA A 191 -6.60 30.18 11.08
N GLY A 192 -7.07 30.24 12.32
CA GLY A 192 -7.91 31.33 12.82
C GLY A 192 -7.05 32.44 13.43
N ASN A 193 -7.27 32.71 14.72
CA ASN A 193 -6.52 33.73 15.46
C ASN A 193 -5.15 33.26 15.97
N GLN A 194 -4.79 31.99 15.78
CA GLN A 194 -3.49 31.48 16.23
C GLN A 194 -3.07 30.28 15.39
N VAL A 195 -1.76 30.02 15.39
CA VAL A 195 -1.16 28.81 14.82
C VAL A 195 -0.13 28.25 15.80
N PHE A 196 -0.13 26.95 15.98
CA PHE A 196 0.84 26.20 16.77
C PHE A 196 1.98 25.74 15.88
N VAL A 197 3.19 25.79 16.43
CA VAL A 197 4.42 25.35 15.80
C VAL A 197 5.05 24.30 16.72
N SER A 198 5.07 23.07 16.26
CA SER A 198 5.67 21.92 16.93
C SER A 198 6.93 21.52 16.17
N ILE A 199 8.07 21.50 16.86
CA ILE A 199 9.38 21.18 16.30
C ILE A 199 10.03 20.06 17.11
N HIS A 200 10.90 19.29 16.45
CA HIS A 200 11.78 18.35 17.16
C HIS A 200 12.73 19.11 18.11
N HIS A 201 13.08 18.53 19.26
CA HIS A 201 13.91 19.18 20.28
C HIS A 201 15.30 19.60 19.78
N GLU A 202 15.84 18.93 18.76
CA GLU A 202 17.10 19.28 18.09
C GLU A 202 17.04 20.60 17.31
N LEU A 203 15.84 21.09 16.98
CA LEU A 203 15.61 22.36 16.30
C LEU A 203 15.41 23.54 17.27
N THR A 204 15.60 23.34 18.57
CA THR A 204 15.50 24.44 19.54
C THR A 204 16.53 25.51 19.20
N GLY A 205 16.09 26.77 19.07
CA GLY A 205 16.91 27.89 18.59
C GLY A 205 16.76 28.19 17.10
N ALA A 206 15.97 27.42 16.35
CA ALA A 206 15.64 27.73 14.95
C ALA A 206 14.83 29.03 14.83
N LEU A 207 15.05 29.79 13.76
CA LEU A 207 14.39 31.07 13.50
C LEU A 207 13.10 30.84 12.69
N LEU A 208 11.96 31.21 13.26
CA LEU A 208 10.67 31.23 12.58
C LEU A 208 10.44 32.61 11.96
N GLU A 209 10.25 32.66 10.64
CA GLU A 209 9.84 33.85 9.91
C GLU A 209 8.46 33.68 9.27
N ILE A 210 7.64 34.73 9.35
CA ILE A 210 6.34 34.79 8.67
C ILE A 210 6.35 35.97 7.72
N SER A 211 6.03 35.71 6.45
CA SER A 211 5.90 36.74 5.43
C SER A 211 4.56 36.66 4.69
N ASP A 212 4.11 37.80 4.17
CA ASP A 212 2.96 37.84 3.28
C ASP A 212 3.29 37.25 1.88
N ILE A 213 2.29 37.14 1.01
CA ILE A 213 2.48 36.62 -0.36
C ILE A 213 3.46 37.43 -1.23
N ASN A 214 3.74 38.68 -0.85
CA ASN A 214 4.70 39.55 -1.55
C ASN A 214 6.11 39.44 -0.94
N GLY A 215 6.30 38.58 0.07
CA GLY A 215 7.56 38.37 0.75
C GLY A 215 7.89 39.44 1.81
N LYS A 216 6.92 40.30 2.17
CA LYS A 216 7.14 41.26 3.26
C LYS A 216 7.18 40.51 4.59
N LEU A 217 8.29 40.64 5.32
CA LEU A 217 8.46 40.06 6.65
C LEU A 217 7.49 40.73 7.65
N MET A 218 6.70 39.91 8.34
CA MET A 218 5.69 40.32 9.31
C MET A 218 6.01 39.86 10.74
N TYR A 219 6.74 38.74 10.87
CA TYR A 219 7.13 38.16 12.16
C TYR A 219 8.48 37.47 12.05
N SER A 220 9.27 37.51 13.12
CA SER A 220 10.52 36.78 13.26
C SER A 220 10.79 36.48 14.74
N GLU A 221 11.01 35.22 15.09
CA GLU A 221 11.31 34.80 16.46
C GLU A 221 12.15 33.51 16.50
N GLU A 222 13.10 33.42 17.43
CA GLU A 222 13.84 32.19 17.71
C GLU A 222 13.02 31.26 18.62
N LEU A 223 12.82 30.00 18.19
CA LEU A 223 12.00 29.03 18.90
C LEU A 223 12.76 28.42 20.08
N ALA A 224 12.52 28.96 21.27
CA ALA A 224 13.14 28.46 22.51
C ALA A 224 12.54 27.15 23.05
N ASN A 225 11.35 26.76 22.59
CA ASN A 225 10.65 25.56 23.07
C ASN A 225 10.20 24.67 21.90
N PRO A 226 10.13 23.33 22.10
CA PRO A 226 9.63 22.40 21.08
C PRO A 226 8.17 22.63 20.65
N GLU A 227 7.37 23.24 21.52
CA GLU A 227 5.98 23.62 21.23
C GLU A 227 5.84 25.13 21.48
N SER A 228 5.39 25.87 20.47
CA SER A 228 5.11 27.29 20.55
C SER A 228 3.83 27.65 19.78
N TYR A 229 3.37 28.89 19.92
CA TYR A 229 2.26 29.40 19.13
C TYR A 229 2.51 30.85 18.70
N VAL A 230 1.93 31.23 17.57
CA VAL A 230 1.92 32.61 17.09
C VAL A 230 0.48 33.12 17.12
N ASP A 231 0.29 34.27 17.75
CA ASP A 231 -0.96 35.00 17.72
C ASP A 231 -1.13 35.71 16.37
N LEU A 232 -2.22 35.37 15.69
CA LEU A 232 -2.59 35.86 14.37
C LEU A 232 -3.79 36.82 14.42
N SER A 233 -4.24 37.25 15.61
CA SER A 233 -5.43 38.10 15.75
C SER A 233 -5.35 39.44 15.01
N THR A 234 -4.14 39.92 14.75
CA THR A 234 -3.85 41.19 14.05
C THR A 234 -3.60 41.00 12.55
N TYR A 235 -3.53 39.75 12.08
CA TYR A 235 -3.25 39.43 10.68
C TYR A 235 -4.53 39.53 9.86
N THR A 236 -4.41 40.08 8.64
CA THR A 236 -5.53 40.07 7.70
C THR A 236 -5.74 38.67 7.13
N SER A 237 -6.99 38.29 6.85
CA SER A 237 -7.27 37.00 6.23
C SER A 237 -6.59 36.91 4.86
N GLY A 238 -5.84 35.84 4.62
CA GLY A 238 -5.00 35.69 3.43
C GLY A 238 -4.01 34.55 3.56
N MET A 239 -3.18 34.37 2.55
CA MET A 239 -2.11 33.36 2.54
C MET A 239 -0.82 33.97 3.09
N TYR A 240 -0.13 33.21 3.94
CA TYR A 240 1.15 33.59 4.52
C TYR A 240 2.13 32.44 4.37
N VAL A 241 3.42 32.76 4.28
CA VAL A 241 4.50 31.79 4.20
C VAL A 241 5.25 31.78 5.51
N PHE A 242 5.27 30.61 6.15
CA PHE A 242 6.01 30.33 7.38
C PHE A 242 7.29 29.61 6.99
N LYS A 243 8.44 30.16 7.35
CA LYS A 243 9.75 29.56 7.11
C LYS A 243 10.44 29.31 8.44
N LEU A 244 11.00 28.13 8.59
CA LEU A 244 11.88 27.79 9.71
C LEU A 244 13.30 27.64 9.18
N MET A 245 14.24 28.36 9.78
CA MET A 245 15.65 28.35 9.38
C MET A 245 16.55 27.90 10.53
N ASP A 246 17.64 27.22 10.20
CA ASP A 246 18.65 26.83 11.18
C ASP A 246 19.57 28.00 11.57
N SER A 247 20.52 27.75 12.47
CA SER A 247 21.48 28.76 12.91
C SER A 247 22.43 29.27 11.81
N ASN A 248 22.55 28.55 10.70
CA ASN A 248 23.38 28.92 9.56
C ASN A 248 22.59 29.74 8.52
N GLY A 249 21.27 29.86 8.68
CA GLY A 249 20.37 30.53 7.75
C GLY A 249 19.81 29.62 6.65
N ASP A 250 20.04 28.30 6.73
CA ASP A 250 19.48 27.34 5.79
C ASP A 250 18.01 27.05 6.13
N ILE A 251 17.17 26.96 5.10
CA ILE A 251 15.73 26.71 5.28
C ILE A 251 15.50 25.25 5.62
N ILE A 252 15.06 24.98 6.84
CA ILE A 252 14.64 23.66 7.33
C ILE A 252 13.29 23.28 6.71
N GLU A 253 12.31 24.17 6.83
CA GLU A 253 10.95 23.93 6.36
C GLU A 253 10.27 25.25 5.91
N SER A 254 9.42 25.17 4.90
CA SER A 254 8.65 26.32 4.40
C SER A 254 7.24 25.89 4.02
N ILE A 255 6.25 26.37 4.78
CA ILE A 255 4.84 26.00 4.60
C ILE A 255 3.96 27.22 4.33
N LYS A 256 2.91 27.03 3.52
CA LYS A 256 1.88 28.03 3.26
C LYS A 256 0.71 27.82 4.21
N ILE A 257 0.37 28.84 4.99
CA ILE A 257 -0.77 28.84 5.92
C ILE A 257 -1.83 29.82 5.43
N ILE A 258 -3.08 29.38 5.42
CA ILE A 258 -4.23 30.22 5.07
C ILE A 258 -4.84 30.74 6.37
N ILE A 259 -4.78 32.05 6.60
CA ILE A 259 -5.43 32.71 7.74
C ILE A 259 -6.85 33.11 7.34
N ILE A 260 -7.85 32.67 8.12
CA ILE A 260 -9.27 32.98 7.91
C ILE A 260 -9.81 33.83 9.07
N CYS A 261 -10.68 34.79 8.75
CA CYS A 261 -11.39 35.55 9.76
C CYS A 261 -12.39 34.64 10.49
N GLN A 262 -12.22 34.43 11.80
CA GLN A 262 -13.18 33.66 12.59
C GLN A 262 -14.43 34.50 12.89
N TYR A 263 -15.57 34.13 12.30
CA TYR A 263 -16.89 34.59 12.76
C TYR A 263 -17.28 33.80 14.01
N LEU A 264 -17.52 34.48 15.13
CA LEU A 264 -18.18 33.91 16.31
C LEU A 264 -19.66 33.63 15.99
N GLY A 265 -19.93 32.47 15.39
CA GLY A 265 -21.28 32.01 15.03
C GLY A 265 -21.79 30.97 16.01
N TYR A 266 -22.74 31.37 16.86
CA TYR A 266 -23.54 30.48 17.70
C TYR A 266 -24.29 29.44 16.84
N HIS A 267 -24.24 28.18 17.24
CA HIS A 267 -25.00 27.06 16.67
C HIS A 267 -26.49 27.39 16.61
N LEU A 268 -27.10 27.32 15.42
CA LEU A 268 -28.50 26.95 15.24
C LEU A 268 -28.71 26.35 13.84
N LEU A 269 -29.42 25.22 13.84
CA LEU A 269 -29.71 24.33 12.73
C LEU A 269 -30.51 25.01 11.60
N PHE A 270 -30.16 24.72 10.34
CA PHE A 270 -31.01 24.32 9.19
C PHE A 270 -30.31 24.63 7.84
N PRO A 271 -30.60 23.88 6.75
CA PRO A 271 -29.75 23.82 5.57
C PRO A 271 -30.19 24.82 4.49
N ALA A 272 -29.23 25.44 3.79
CA ALA A 272 -29.33 25.76 2.36
C ALA A 272 -28.01 26.38 1.87
N SER A 273 -27.58 25.88 0.71
CA SER A 273 -26.63 26.44 -0.27
C SER A 273 -26.28 27.93 -0.11
N VAL A 274 -24.98 28.22 0.03
CA VAL A 274 -24.42 29.56 -0.20
C VAL A 274 -23.33 29.47 -1.26
N THR A 275 -23.62 30.03 -2.43
CA THR A 275 -22.63 30.37 -3.46
C THR A 275 -22.01 31.72 -3.13
N CYS A 276 -20.69 31.79 -3.04
CA CYS A 276 -19.96 33.04 -2.84
C CYS A 276 -19.64 33.71 -4.18
N TRP A 277 -20.00 34.98 -4.33
CA TRP A 277 -19.41 35.89 -5.32
C TRP A 277 -18.71 37.04 -4.62
N SER A 278 -17.49 37.34 -5.04
CA SER A 278 -16.61 38.39 -4.53
C SER A 278 -16.98 39.77 -5.09
N ASN A 279 -17.01 40.80 -4.24
CA ASN A 279 -16.90 42.22 -4.65
C ASN A 279 -16.14 43.04 -3.57
N PRO A 280 -15.47 44.17 -3.91
CA PRO A 280 -14.15 44.52 -3.37
C PRO A 280 -14.18 45.60 -2.26
N SER A 281 -15.30 45.78 -1.57
CA SER A 281 -15.38 46.66 -0.40
C SER A 281 -15.77 45.81 0.81
N GLY A 282 -14.80 45.58 1.71
CA GLY A 282 -14.86 44.61 2.82
C GLY A 282 -15.89 44.88 3.92
N TYR A 283 -17.18 44.97 3.57
CA TYR A 283 -18.31 44.94 4.51
C TYR A 283 -19.52 44.22 3.87
N CYS A 284 -19.86 43.03 4.36
CA CYS A 284 -21.10 42.34 4.01
C CYS A 284 -22.28 42.87 4.87
N LYS A 285 -23.17 43.67 4.29
CA LYS A 285 -24.49 43.95 4.87
C LYS A 285 -25.49 42.88 4.45
N LYS A 286 -26.25 42.34 5.41
CA LYS A 286 -27.34 41.38 5.16
C LYS A 286 -28.57 42.13 4.64
N HIS A 287 -28.94 41.93 3.37
CA HIS A 287 -30.25 42.33 2.86
C HIS A 287 -31.26 41.21 3.14
N LYS A 288 -32.33 41.53 3.87
CA LYS A 288 -33.56 40.72 3.92
C LYS A 288 -34.32 40.99 2.61
N ASN A 289 -34.54 39.96 1.80
CA ASN A 289 -35.65 39.98 0.85
C ASN A 289 -36.90 39.58 1.64
N GLU A 290 -37.86 40.50 1.76
CA GLU A 290 -39.22 40.18 2.16
C GLU A 290 -40.00 39.75 0.92
N THR A 291 -40.62 38.57 1.04
CA THR A 291 -41.64 37.92 0.17
C THR A 291 -41.34 37.76 -1.31
#